data_AF-A0A3D5CCJ7-F1
#
_entry.id   AF-A0A3D5CCJ7-F1
#
_cell.length_a   1.000
_cell.length_b   1.000
_cell.length_c   1.000
_cell.angle_alpha   90.00
_cell.angle_beta   90.00
_cell.angle_gamma   90.00
#
_symmetry.space_group_name_H-M   'P 1'
#
loop_
_entity.id
_entity.type
_entity.pdbx_description
1 polymer ?
#
loop_
_entity_poly.entity_id
_entity_poly.type
_entity_poly.pdbx_seq_one_letter_code
_entity_poly.pdbx_strand_id
1 'polypeptide(L)' 'SPIAGMPVLRVWEADNVIVFKRSMASGYAGVQNPLFFRENAQMLFGDAKEKVEQILREL' A
#
# COMPACT_ATOMS: atom_id res chain seq x y z
N SER A 1 -5.70 -19.14 1.26
CA SER A 1 -4.73 -18.13 0.80
C SER A 1 -3.35 -18.51 1.30
N PRO A 2 -2.27 -18.40 0.51
CA PRO A 2 -0.89 -18.77 0.89
C PRO A 2 -0.34 -18.09 2.15
N ILE A 3 -1.02 -17.05 2.64
CA ILE A 3 -0.63 -16.23 3.80
C ILE A 3 -1.62 -16.33 4.98
N ALA A 4 -2.57 -17.27 4.93
CA ALA A 4 -3.57 -17.43 5.99
C ALA A 4 -2.89 -17.82 7.32
N GLY A 5 -3.27 -17.17 8.42
CA GLY A 5 -2.72 -17.42 9.76
C GLY A 5 -1.48 -16.58 10.12
N MET A 6 -0.88 -15.88 9.17
CA MET A 6 0.22 -14.94 9.46
C MET A 6 -0.31 -13.71 10.21
N PRO A 7 0.31 -13.29 11.33
CA PRO A 7 -0.04 -12.04 11.97
C PRO A 7 0.28 -10.86 11.04
N VAL A 8 -0.65 -9.90 10.94
CA VAL A 8 -0.52 -8.71 10.08
C VAL A 8 -0.93 -7.45 10.83
N LEU A 9 -0.43 -6.31 10.38
CA LEU A 9 -0.87 -4.99 10.86
C LEU A 9 -2.27 -4.69 10.32
N ARG A 10 -3.20 -4.29 11.20
CA ARG A 10 -4.58 -3.93 10.87
C ARG A 10 -4.70 -2.50 10.33
N VAL A 11 -3.88 -2.17 9.32
CA VAL A 11 -3.82 -0.81 8.74
C VAL A 11 -5.15 -0.33 8.16
N TRP A 12 -6.05 -1.26 7.82
CA TRP A 12 -7.38 -0.94 7.29
C TRP A 12 -8.35 -0.34 8.31
N GLU A 13 -8.01 -0.35 9.60
CA GLU A 13 -8.81 0.26 10.67
C GLU A 13 -8.58 1.78 10.79
N ALA A 14 -7.59 2.34 10.07
CA ALA A 14 -7.36 3.79 10.02
C ALA A 14 -8.39 4.51 9.13
N ASP A 15 -8.66 5.79 9.44
CA ASP A 15 -9.59 6.62 8.65
C ASP A 15 -9.13 6.80 7.20
N ASN A 16 -7.82 6.98 6.98
CA ASN A 16 -7.22 7.14 5.66
C ASN A 16 -5.94 6.29 5.57
N VAL A 17 -5.81 5.53 4.48
CA VAL A 17 -4.65 4.67 4.20
C VAL A 17 -4.03 5.09 2.87
N ILE A 18 -2.74 5.40 2.86
CA ILE A 18 -2.00 5.64 1.61
C ILE A 18 -0.99 4.53 1.38
N VAL A 19 -1.06 3.89 0.23
CA VAL A 19 -0.18 2.78 -0.16
C VAL A 19 0.83 3.26 -1.21
N PHE A 20 2.11 3.25 -0.85
CA PHE A 20 3.20 3.67 -1.74
C PHE A 20 3.78 2.47 -2.47
N LYS A 21 3.69 2.44 -3.82
CA LYS A 21 4.30 1.39 -4.65
C LYS A 21 4.36 1.78 -6.12
N ARG A 22 5.09 1.02 -6.95
CA ARG A 22 5.29 1.33 -8.38
C ARG A 22 4.11 1.03 -9.31
N SER A 23 3.29 0.04 -8.99
CA SER A 23 2.16 -0.42 -9.85
C SER A 23 1.17 -1.23 -9.03
N MET A 24 0.20 -1.94 -9.63
CA MET A 24 -0.69 -2.89 -8.92
C MET A 24 -0.11 -4.32 -8.77
N ALA A 25 1.14 -4.55 -9.19
CA ALA A 25 1.78 -5.87 -9.13
C ALA A 25 1.81 -6.48 -7.71
N SER A 26 1.70 -7.81 -7.63
CA SER A 26 1.76 -8.54 -6.37
C SER A 26 3.16 -8.52 -5.75
N GLY A 27 3.22 -8.77 -4.44
CA GLY A 27 4.47 -8.95 -3.72
C GLY A 27 5.00 -10.38 -3.83
N TYR A 28 5.92 -10.74 -2.93
CA TYR A 28 6.59 -12.04 -2.91
C TYR A 28 5.62 -13.24 -2.93
N ALA A 29 4.53 -13.17 -2.15
CA ALA A 29 3.54 -14.26 -2.08
C ALA A 29 2.68 -14.40 -3.36
N GLY A 30 2.87 -13.56 -4.37
CA GLY A 30 2.18 -13.66 -5.67
C GLY A 30 0.68 -13.35 -5.64
N VAL A 31 0.10 -13.06 -4.47
CA VAL A 31 -1.33 -12.77 -4.30
C VAL A 31 -1.64 -11.29 -4.35
N GLN A 32 -2.83 -10.96 -4.86
CA GLN A 32 -3.37 -9.60 -4.84
C GLN A 32 -3.81 -9.22 -3.43
N ASN A 33 -3.57 -7.97 -3.02
CA ASN A 33 -3.95 -7.47 -1.70
C ASN A 33 -5.34 -6.79 -1.75
N PRO A 34 -6.35 -7.30 -1.02
CA PRO A 34 -7.68 -6.69 -0.96
C PRO A 34 -7.70 -5.25 -0.43
N LEU A 35 -6.70 -4.86 0.37
CA LEU A 35 -6.57 -3.49 0.90
C LEU A 35 -6.57 -2.45 -0.22
N PHE A 36 -6.01 -2.77 -1.39
CA PHE A 36 -5.86 -1.83 -2.50
C PHE A 36 -7.19 -1.42 -3.16
N PHE A 37 -8.30 -2.05 -2.77
CA PHE A 37 -9.63 -1.80 -3.31
C PHE A 37 -10.61 -1.23 -2.28
N ARG A 38 -10.15 -0.95 -1.06
CA ARG A 38 -11.00 -0.32 -0.04
C ARG A 38 -11.19 1.15 -0.35
N GLU A 39 -12.36 1.69 -0.01
CA GLU A 39 -12.70 3.09 -0.23
C GLU A 39 -11.79 4.06 0.52
N ASN A 40 -11.32 3.67 1.72
CA ASN A 40 -10.39 4.46 2.52
C ASN A 40 -8.90 4.27 2.14
N ALA A 41 -8.61 3.50 1.08
CA ALA A 41 -7.25 3.21 0.65
C ALA A 41 -6.94 3.88 -0.70
N GLN A 42 -5.93 4.75 -0.69
CA GLN A 42 -5.47 5.46 -1.88
C GLN A 42 -4.09 4.94 -2.30
N MET A 43 -3.90 4.81 -3.62
CA MET A 43 -2.64 4.34 -4.19
C MET A 43 -1.78 5.54 -4.63
N LEU A 44 -0.59 5.68 -4.04
CA LEU A 44 0.41 6.63 -4.49
C LEU A 44 1.44 5.89 -5.35
N PHE A 45 1.26 5.97 -6.67
CA PHE A 45 2.14 5.27 -7.61
C PHE A 45 3.46 6.01 -7.87
N GLY A 46 4.57 5.26 -7.82
CA GLY A 46 5.90 5.75 -8.18
C GLY A 46 7.03 4.98 -7.51
N ASP A 47 8.26 5.40 -7.78
CA ASP A 47 9.42 4.98 -6.99
C ASP A 47 9.31 5.54 -5.55
N ALA A 48 9.76 4.76 -4.57
CA ALA A 48 9.61 5.11 -3.17
C ALA A 48 10.41 6.37 -2.78
N LYS A 49 11.65 6.49 -3.28
CA LYS A 49 12.51 7.63 -2.97
C LYS A 49 11.97 8.90 -3.61
N GLU A 50 11.64 8.83 -4.91
CA GLU A 50 11.10 9.98 -5.63
C GLU A 50 9.81 10.50 -5.00
N LYS A 51 8.88 9.61 -4.61
CA LYS A 51 7.61 10.04 -4.00
C LYS A 51 7.79 10.68 -2.63
N VAL A 52 8.70 10.15 -1.80
CA VAL A 52 9.01 10.75 -0.50
C VAL A 52 9.68 12.11 -0.68
N GLU A 53 10.63 12.24 -1.60
CA GLU A 53 11.27 13.53 -1.90
C GLU A 53 10.28 14.57 -2.44
N GLN A 54 9.30 14.16 -3.27
CA GLN A 54 8.24 15.04 -3.74
C GLN A 54 7.37 15.55 -2.58
N ILE A 55 6.93 14.66 -1.69
CA ILE A 55 6.14 15.06 -0.52
C ILE A 55 6.90 16.08 0.33
N LEU A 56 8.19 15.83 0.59
CA LEU A 56 9.02 16.73 1.39
C LEU A 56 9.20 18.12 0.76
N ARG A 57 9.11 18.25 -0.57
CA ARG A 57 9.22 19.54 -1.27
C ARG A 57 7.92 20.35 -1.25
N GLU A 58 6.77 19.68 -1.10
CA GLU A 58 5.44 20.31 -1.08
C GLU A 58 4.99 20.70 0.35
N LEU A 59 5.78 20.36 1.37
CA LEU A 59 5.57 20.72 2.78
C LEU A 59 6.31 22.02 3.14
#